data_AF-A0A9J8CH13-F1
#
_entry.id   AF-A0A9J8CH13-F1
#
_cell.length_a   1.000
_cell.length_b   1.000
_cell.length_c   1.000
_cell.angle_alpha   90.00
_cell.angle_beta   90.00
_cell.angle_gamma   90.00
#
_symmetry.space_group_name_H-M   'P 1'
#
loop_
_entity.id
_entity.type
_entity.pdbx_description
1 polymer ?
#
loop_
_entity_poly.entity_id
_entity_poly.type
_entity_poly.pdbx_seq_one_letter_code
_entity_poly.pdbx_strand_id
1 'polypeptide(L)'
;MKIIQLQIYLFMWSQATESLTNTAVTLGADVIISCDLDIEEIYWYKQKSPDPPEFILRTFDSTYEETQYENSIFKLKYSVKTNSRLFIRNITADELGVYYCVKTSEPLKFSNGTKIYNTGE
;
A
#
# COMPACT_ATOMS: atom_id res chain seq x y z
N MET A 1 -38.20 2.61 15.03
CA MET A 1 -37.70 2.21 13.69
C MET A 1 -36.68 3.17 13.10
N LYS A 2 -36.90 4.49 13.07
CA LYS A 2 -35.94 5.48 12.52
C LYS A 2 -34.57 5.52 13.25
N ILE A 3 -34.55 5.37 14.57
CA ILE A 3 -33.32 5.40 15.38
C ILE A 3 -32.41 4.20 15.07
N ILE A 4 -32.99 3.02 14.87
CA ILE A 4 -32.25 1.79 14.56
C ILE A 4 -31.66 1.86 13.15
N GLN A 5 -32.39 2.42 12.17
CA GLN A 5 -31.84 2.67 10.84
C GLN A 5 -30.65 3.64 10.86
N LEU A 6 -30.73 4.74 11.61
CA LEU A 6 -29.62 5.69 11.73
C LEU A 6 -28.38 5.04 12.37
N GLN A 7 -28.58 4.17 13.37
CA GLN A 7 -27.50 3.39 13.98
C GLN A 7 -26.89 2.37 13.01
N ILE A 8 -27.69 1.75 12.13
CA ILE A 8 -27.19 0.86 11.07
C ILE A 8 -26.39 1.65 10.02
N TYR A 9 -26.84 2.85 9.63
CA TYR A 9 -26.06 3.73 8.74
C TYR A 9 -24.73 4.18 9.37
N LEU A 10 -24.73 4.50 10.67
CA LEU A 10 -23.50 4.82 11.42
C LEU A 10 -22.58 3.60 11.58
N PHE A 11 -23.12 2.40 11.81
CA PHE A 11 -22.34 1.16 11.88
C PHE A 11 -21.74 0.77 10.51
N MET A 12 -22.48 0.99 9.42
CA MET A 12 -21.95 0.79 8.06
C MET A 12 -20.89 1.84 7.70
N TRP A 13 -20.92 3.02 8.34
CA TRP A 13 -19.86 4.02 8.22
C TRP A 13 -18.63 3.70 9.10
N SER A 14 -18.79 2.93 10.17
CA SER A 14 -17.69 2.50 11.05
C SER A 14 -17.01 1.21 10.59
N GLN A 15 -17.60 0.47 9.66
CA GLN A 15 -17.06 -0.81 9.15
C GLN A 15 -16.16 -0.58 7.92
N ALA A 16 -15.20 0.32 8.06
CA ALA A 16 -13.97 0.38 7.26
C ALA A 16 -12.91 1.16 8.04
N THR A 17 -12.66 0.80 9.31
CA THR A 17 -11.28 0.90 9.76
C THR A 17 -10.56 -0.27 9.11
N GLU A 18 -10.17 -0.10 7.85
CA GLU A 18 -9.03 -0.84 7.30
C GLU A 18 -7.92 -0.73 8.35
N SER A 19 -7.29 -1.84 8.72
CA SER A 19 -6.23 -1.85 9.72
C SER A 19 -4.96 -1.20 9.16
N LEU A 20 -5.05 0.10 8.86
CA LEU A 20 -4.03 0.88 8.22
C LEU A 20 -2.85 1.03 9.17
N THR A 21 -1.71 0.49 8.78
CA THR A 21 -0.47 0.72 9.54
C THR A 21 0.00 2.13 9.27
N ASN A 22 0.16 2.95 10.31
CA ASN A 22 0.66 4.33 10.16
C ASN A 22 2.18 4.33 10.38
N THR A 23 2.92 4.73 9.35
CA THR A 23 4.38 4.81 9.36
C THR A 23 4.81 6.27 9.20
N ALA A 24 5.27 6.85 10.32
CA ALA A 24 5.81 8.19 10.33
C ALA A 24 7.25 8.18 9.77
N VAL A 25 7.57 9.10 8.88
CA VAL A 25 8.87 9.18 8.22
C VAL A 25 9.44 10.59 8.27
N THR A 26 10.75 10.69 8.09
CA THR A 26 11.44 11.94 7.78
C THR A 26 11.76 11.94 6.29
N LEU A 27 11.52 13.06 5.61
CA LEU A 27 11.90 13.20 4.20
C LEU A 27 13.41 12.94 4.03
N GLY A 28 13.77 12.25 2.95
CA GLY A 28 15.13 11.77 2.71
C GLY A 28 15.41 10.35 3.20
N ALA A 29 14.55 9.78 4.07
CA ALA A 29 14.72 8.42 4.58
C ALA A 29 14.33 7.35 3.55
N ASP A 30 14.90 6.17 3.72
CA ASP A 30 14.48 4.96 3.02
C ASP A 30 13.45 4.19 3.87
N VAL A 31 12.46 3.56 3.23
CA VAL A 31 11.40 2.82 3.92
C VAL A 31 11.19 1.45 3.29
N ILE A 32 10.89 0.46 4.14
CA ILE A 32 10.47 -0.88 3.72
C ILE A 32 9.05 -1.12 4.20
N ILE A 33 8.15 -1.45 3.27
CA ILE A 33 6.76 -1.81 3.55
C ILE A 33 6.61 -3.31 3.33
N SER A 34 5.99 -4.00 4.30
CA SER A 34 5.71 -5.43 4.20
C SER A 34 4.32 -5.67 3.63
N CYS A 35 4.17 -6.78 2.88
CA CYS A 35 2.88 -7.29 2.45
C CYS A 35 2.44 -8.39 3.41
N ASP A 36 1.19 -8.36 3.89
CA ASP A 36 0.61 -9.32 4.83
C ASP A 36 -0.14 -10.47 4.12
N LEU A 37 -0.12 -10.51 2.78
CA LEU A 37 -0.71 -11.57 1.96
C LEU A 37 0.31 -12.69 1.68
N ASP A 38 -0.19 -13.92 1.48
CA ASP A 38 0.64 -15.05 1.05
C ASP A 38 1.30 -14.77 -0.31
N ILE A 39 2.62 -14.94 -0.35
CA ILE A 39 3.49 -14.26 -1.30
C ILE A 39 3.81 -15.19 -2.48
N GLU A 40 3.19 -14.95 -3.62
CA GLU A 40 3.59 -15.52 -4.91
C GLU A 40 3.72 -14.34 -5.87
N GLU A 41 2.58 -13.92 -6.43
CA GLU A 41 2.46 -12.79 -7.34
C GLU A 41 1.75 -11.64 -6.63
N ILE A 42 2.46 -10.53 -6.46
CA ILE A 42 1.99 -9.37 -5.70
C ILE A 42 2.07 -8.12 -6.56
N TYR A 43 1.00 -7.32 -6.53
CA TYR A 43 0.92 -6.02 -7.17
C TYR A 43 0.97 -4.93 -6.11
N TRP A 44 1.90 -4.00 -6.24
CA TRP A 44 2.02 -2.85 -5.34
C TRP A 44 1.33 -1.63 -5.92
N TYR A 45 0.54 -0.97 -5.08
CA TYR A 45 -0.14 0.27 -5.39
C TYR A 45 0.20 1.36 -4.37
N LYS A 46 0.20 2.61 -4.84
CA LYS A 46 0.19 3.81 -4.01
C LYS A 46 -1.11 4.56 -4.25
N GLN A 47 -1.77 5.01 -3.20
CA GLN A 47 -2.94 5.88 -3.28
C GLN A 47 -2.68 7.18 -2.53
N LYS A 48 -2.77 8.29 -3.24
CA LYS A 48 -2.74 9.65 -2.68
C LYS A 48 -4.13 10.25 -2.79
N SER A 49 -4.95 10.10 -1.75
CA SER A 49 -6.33 10.59 -1.77
C SER A 49 -6.38 12.09 -2.15
N PRO A 50 -7.27 12.52 -3.05
CA PRO A 50 -8.42 11.78 -3.62
C PRO A 50 -8.13 11.01 -4.93
N ASP A 51 -6.87 10.92 -5.35
CA ASP A 51 -6.51 10.31 -6.63
C ASP A 51 -6.75 8.78 -6.63
N PRO A 52 -7.04 8.18 -7.81
CA PRO A 52 -7.13 6.74 -7.93
C PRO A 52 -5.79 6.06 -7.61
N PRO A 53 -5.80 4.78 -7.22
CA PRO A 53 -4.57 4.04 -6.96
C PRO A 53 -3.64 3.96 -8.18
N GLU A 54 -2.38 4.31 -7.96
CA GLU A 54 -1.29 4.25 -8.92
C GLU A 54 -0.60 2.89 -8.80
N PHE A 55 -0.59 2.11 -9.89
CA PHE A 55 0.16 0.86 -9.96
C PHE A 55 1.67 1.15 -10.02
N ILE A 56 2.45 0.52 -9.15
CA ILE A 56 3.89 0.73 -9.06
C ILE A 56 4.62 -0.36 -9.82
N LEU A 57 4.44 -1.61 -9.35
CA LEU A 57 5.15 -2.78 -9.84
C LEU A 57 4.43 -4.07 -9.46
N ARG A 58 4.77 -5.14 -10.19
CA ARG A 58 4.37 -6.52 -9.95
C ARG A 58 5.60 -7.38 -9.65
N THR A 59 5.50 -8.26 -8.65
CA THR A 59 6.45 -9.35 -8.39
C THR A 59 5.96 -10.64 -9.02
N PHE A 60 6.86 -11.56 -9.36
CA PHE A 60 6.52 -12.87 -9.94
C PHE A 60 6.55 -14.00 -8.92
N ASP A 61 7.41 -13.87 -7.91
CA ASP A 61 7.51 -14.77 -6.77
C ASP A 61 8.01 -14.01 -5.52
N SER A 62 8.06 -14.69 -4.38
CA SER A 62 8.48 -14.14 -3.09
C SER A 62 9.99 -14.21 -2.83
N THR A 63 10.72 -14.99 -3.62
CA THR A 63 12.10 -15.42 -3.34
C THR A 63 13.10 -14.53 -4.06
N TYR A 64 12.78 -14.13 -5.28
CA TYR A 64 13.64 -13.33 -6.14
C TYR A 64 13.19 -11.86 -6.17
N GLU A 65 14.15 -10.97 -6.41
CA GLU A 65 13.89 -9.53 -6.53
C GLU A 65 13.48 -9.13 -7.98
N GLU A 66 12.97 -10.07 -8.76
CA GLU A 66 12.51 -9.82 -10.13
C GLU A 66 11.13 -9.14 -10.13
N THR A 67 11.02 -8.03 -10.87
CA THR A 67 9.84 -7.18 -10.85
C THR A 67 9.57 -6.51 -12.19
N GLN A 68 8.31 -6.35 -12.52
CA GLN A 68 7.84 -5.54 -13.64
C GLN A 68 7.29 -4.21 -13.11
N TYR A 69 7.84 -3.09 -13.55
CA TYR A 69 7.39 -1.75 -13.15
C TYR A 69 6.40 -1.21 -14.16
N GLU A 70 5.42 -0.42 -13.68
CA GLU A 70 4.50 0.31 -14.55
C GLU A 70 5.24 1.35 -15.41
N ASN A 71 6.20 2.06 -14.79
CA ASN A 71 7.00 3.07 -15.46
C ASN A 71 8.51 2.84 -15.18
N SER A 72 9.36 3.05 -16.18
CA SER A 72 10.82 2.93 -16.02
C SER A 72 11.41 3.89 -14.99
N ILE A 73 10.78 5.05 -14.77
CA ILE A 73 11.17 6.04 -13.76
C ILE A 73 10.98 5.48 -12.35
N PHE A 74 9.99 4.62 -12.13
CA PHE A 74 9.75 3.99 -10.82
C PHE A 74 10.91 3.11 -10.36
N LYS A 75 11.76 2.61 -11.27
CA LYS A 75 12.98 1.86 -10.92
C LYS A 75 14.00 2.69 -10.12
N LEU A 76 13.95 4.02 -10.25
CA LEU A 76 14.83 4.91 -9.50
C LEU A 76 14.39 5.05 -8.03
N LYS A 77 13.13 4.75 -7.75
CA LYS A 77 12.48 5.04 -6.48
C LYS A 77 12.07 3.81 -5.70
N TYR A 78 11.55 2.81 -6.40
CA TYR A 78 11.01 1.59 -5.85
C TYR A 78 11.91 0.41 -6.22
N SER A 79 12.07 -0.52 -5.28
CA SER A 79 12.57 -1.87 -5.55
C SER A 79 11.88 -2.85 -4.62
N VAL A 80 12.11 -4.14 -4.82
CA VAL A 80 11.54 -5.19 -3.97
C VAL A 80 12.66 -5.92 -3.25
N LYS A 81 12.39 -6.27 -1.99
CA LYS A 81 13.20 -7.18 -1.18
C LYS A 81 12.49 -8.51 -1.04
N THR A 82 13.23 -9.51 -0.55
CA THR A 82 12.68 -10.83 -0.19
C THR A 82 11.34 -10.72 0.53
N ASN A 83 10.44 -11.66 0.24
CA ASN A 83 9.05 -11.65 0.69
C ASN A 83 8.23 -10.48 0.11
N SER A 84 8.47 -10.13 -1.16
CA SER A 84 7.78 -9.06 -1.90
C SER A 84 7.65 -7.73 -1.15
N ARG A 85 8.61 -7.42 -0.27
CA ARG A 85 8.60 -6.20 0.54
C ARG A 85 8.99 -5.01 -0.33
N LEU A 86 8.16 -3.98 -0.37
CA LEU A 86 8.41 -2.79 -1.16
C LEU A 86 9.45 -1.91 -0.45
N PHE A 87 10.56 -1.64 -1.12
CA PHE A 87 11.57 -0.67 -0.69
C PHE A 87 11.37 0.64 -1.45
N ILE A 88 11.26 1.74 -0.71
CA ILE A 88 11.12 3.09 -1.23
C ILE A 88 12.36 3.88 -0.83
N ARG A 89 13.13 4.35 -1.82
CA ARG A 89 14.36 5.10 -1.61
C ARG A 89 14.08 6.59 -1.44
N ASN A 90 14.72 7.23 -0.47
CA ASN A 90 14.82 8.68 -0.34
C ASN A 90 13.45 9.37 -0.50
N ILE A 91 12.55 9.12 0.44
CA ILE A 91 11.15 9.60 0.41
C ILE A 91 11.09 11.12 0.31
N THR A 92 10.25 11.61 -0.61
CA THR A 92 9.84 13.02 -0.73
C THR A 92 8.34 13.14 -0.45
N ALA A 93 7.79 14.35 -0.60
CA ALA A 93 6.35 14.58 -0.45
C ALA A 93 5.49 13.78 -1.46
N ASP A 94 6.06 13.31 -2.56
CA ASP A 94 5.33 12.55 -3.60
C ASP A 94 5.09 11.09 -3.23
N GLU A 95 5.85 10.56 -2.26
CA GLU A 95 5.69 9.21 -1.72
C GLU A 95 4.89 9.18 -0.42
N LEU A 96 4.34 10.31 0.01
CA LEU A 96 3.35 10.30 1.08
C LEU A 96 2.01 9.79 0.52
N GLY A 97 1.39 8.85 1.22
CA GLY A 97 0.19 8.18 0.75
C GLY A 97 -0.02 6.82 1.41
N VAL A 98 -1.04 6.10 0.96
CA VAL A 98 -1.34 4.73 1.40
C VAL A 98 -0.77 3.75 0.38
N TYR A 99 0.03 2.81 0.86
CA TYR A 99 0.58 1.72 0.06
C TYR A 99 -0.10 0.42 0.43
N TYR A 100 -0.50 -0.36 -0.56
CA TYR A 100 -1.07 -1.68 -0.30
C TYR A 100 -0.67 -2.64 -1.41
N CYS A 101 -0.69 -3.92 -1.07
CA CYS A 101 -0.37 -5.00 -1.97
C CYS A 101 -1.64 -5.78 -2.31
N VAL A 102 -1.71 -6.30 -3.53
CA VAL A 102 -2.86 -7.03 -4.05
C VAL A 102 -2.39 -8.38 -4.58
N LYS A 103 -3.10 -9.44 -4.19
CA LYS A 103 -3.01 -10.76 -4.79
C LYS A 103 -4.20 -10.95 -5.73
N THR A 104 -3.92 -11.18 -7.02
CA THR A 104 -4.93 -11.28 -8.09
C THR A 104 -5.50 -12.69 -8.27
N SER A 105 -5.07 -13.67 -7.47
CA SER A 105 -5.73 -14.97 -7.40
C SER A 105 -7.18 -14.81 -6.95
N GLU A 106 -8.12 -15.59 -7.49
CA GLU A 106 -9.51 -15.55 -7.07
C GLU A 106 -9.72 -16.22 -5.68
N PRO A 107 -10.35 -15.55 -4.70
CA PRO A 107 -10.89 -14.18 -4.76
C PRO A 107 -9.79 -13.12 -4.61
N LEU A 108 -9.93 -11.98 -5.31
CA LEU A 108 -9.03 -10.82 -5.20
C LEU A 108 -8.82 -10.42 -3.72
N LYS A 109 -7.56 -10.33 -3.27
CA LYS A 109 -7.21 -9.95 -1.90
C LYS A 109 -6.36 -8.68 -1.86
N PHE A 110 -6.75 -7.76 -0.99
CA PHE A 110 -5.99 -6.55 -0.66
C PHE A 110 -5.37 -6.70 0.73
N SER A 111 -4.18 -6.15 0.92
CA SER A 111 -3.63 -5.97 2.27
C SER A 111 -4.37 -4.88 3.04
N ASN A 112 -4.13 -4.82 4.35
CA ASN A 112 -4.64 -3.74 5.19
C ASN A 112 -4.00 -2.35 4.87
N GLY A 113 -2.90 -2.34 4.12
CA GLY A 113 -2.20 -1.14 3.71
C GLY A 113 -1.32 -0.47 4.77
N THR A 114 -0.45 0.43 4.33
CA THR A 114 0.45 1.24 5.15
C THR A 114 0.40 2.70 4.71
N LYS A 115 0.00 3.60 5.61
CA LYS A 115 0.04 5.04 5.38
C LYS A 115 1.42 5.57 5.75
N ILE A 116 2.11 6.13 4.77
CA ILE A 116 3.33 6.90 4.97
C ILE A 116 2.96 8.37 5.12
N TYR A 117 3.42 8.98 6.21
CA TYR A 117 3.22 10.41 6.47
C TYR A 117 4.47 11.04 7.09
N ASN A 118 4.67 12.32 6.84
CA ASN A 118 5.81 13.06 7.39
C ASN A 118 5.53 13.46 8.85
N THR A 119 6.55 13.40 9.70
CA THR A 119 6.46 13.80 11.12
C THR A 119 6.47 15.32 11.35
N GLY A 120 6.64 16.12 10.27
CA GLY A 120 6.74 17.58 10.33
C GLY A 120 5.41 18.35 10.28
N GLU A 121 4.26 17.68 10.47
CA GLU A 121 2.93 18.29 10.61
C GLU A 121 2.29 17.93 11.95
#